data_AF-A0A9P8ZKE2-F1
#
_entry.id   AF-A0A9P8ZKE2-F1
#
_cell.length_a   1.000
_cell.length_b   1.000
_cell.length_c   1.000
_cell.angle_alpha   90.00
_cell.angle_beta   90.00
_cell.angle_gamma   90.00
#
_symmetry.space_group_name_H-M   'P 1'
#
loop_
_entity.id
_entity.type
_entity.pdbx_description
1 polymer ?
#
loop_
_entity_poly.entity_id
_entity_poly.type
_entity_poly.pdbx_seq_one_letter_code
_entity_poly.pdbx_strand_id
1 'polypeptide(L)'
;MVGLVACGHTASGVQKTAFPDLVPELNDLNNTESNAPFDSTVVHFDNNIAIQYVDGTTANPLVVNADDTFNSDKRIFGSDGSQTMAAFAGDSSLFAQTCATLFTRMINIVPSGVQLTEVVTPLTVKPRGVELVHRGDGFLSFIGEVRLWNLPENSARQVRLVWHDRNGTQSSNTTHTSNMVGAAAGGRYRTEWYSWKIPLSVNDTTTPLTEALGMTGIHFEVQESAGGPWAVEDQQGLGFAIADTVMFSETSCKTGTTFPFHAKYRVAVRRSDLPPHRVFLTGDAGIVLGLPTFETIEVLPPVYPTPTTSSYDIWEADLDENEVFGKWWLSVESTNSSGHIDVALERQPMDFKVGC
;
A
#
# COMPACT_ATOMS: atom_id res chain seq x y z
N MET A 1 -18.40 -29.11 -2.90
CA MET A 1 -18.97 -28.03 -2.05
C MET A 1 -18.55 -28.21 -0.60
N VAL A 2 -18.77 -29.38 0.03
CA VAL A 2 -18.38 -29.66 1.43
C VAL A 2 -16.97 -29.19 1.77
N GLY A 3 -15.97 -29.65 0.99
CA GLY A 3 -14.58 -29.23 1.18
C GLY A 3 -14.37 -27.72 1.13
N LEU A 4 -15.00 -27.00 0.20
CA LEU A 4 -14.81 -25.55 0.09
C LEU A 4 -15.34 -24.81 1.33
N VAL A 5 -16.52 -25.20 1.81
CA VAL A 5 -17.14 -24.59 2.99
C VAL A 5 -16.36 -24.94 4.25
N ALA A 6 -16.01 -26.21 4.45
CA ALA A 6 -15.22 -26.61 5.61
C ALA A 6 -13.84 -25.93 5.63
N CYS A 7 -13.16 -25.86 4.49
CA CYS A 7 -11.89 -25.16 4.38
C CYS A 7 -12.01 -23.64 4.59
N GLY A 8 -13.10 -23.02 4.16
CA GLY A 8 -13.33 -21.58 4.37
C GLY A 8 -13.76 -21.24 5.80
N HIS A 9 -14.49 -22.14 6.46
CA HIS A 9 -15.10 -21.91 7.78
C HIS A 9 -14.30 -22.52 8.94
N THR A 10 -13.15 -23.16 8.72
CA THR A 10 -12.25 -23.53 9.83
C THR A 10 -11.64 -22.31 10.54
N ALA A 11 -11.50 -21.19 9.83
CA ALA A 11 -11.05 -19.94 10.39
C ALA A 11 -12.18 -18.90 10.26
N SER A 12 -12.41 -18.10 11.33
CA SER A 12 -13.44 -17.05 11.44
C SER A 12 -14.81 -17.48 12.00
N GLY A 13 -15.81 -16.63 11.79
CA GLY A 13 -17.18 -16.73 12.28
C GLY A 13 -18.13 -15.78 11.54
N VAL A 14 -19.35 -15.67 12.07
CA VAL A 14 -20.37 -14.74 11.59
C VAL A 14 -20.53 -13.60 12.58
N GLN A 15 -20.53 -12.37 12.07
CA GLN A 15 -20.72 -11.17 12.89
C GLN A 15 -22.18 -10.74 12.95
N LYS A 16 -22.64 -10.33 14.14
CA LYS A 16 -23.98 -9.77 14.38
C LYS A 16 -24.27 -8.55 13.51
N THR A 17 -23.28 -7.67 13.36
CA THR A 17 -23.43 -6.39 12.67
C THR A 17 -23.75 -6.57 11.19
N ALA A 18 -23.22 -7.63 10.57
CA ALA A 18 -23.55 -8.01 9.19
C ALA A 18 -24.77 -8.94 9.09
N PHE A 19 -24.97 -9.85 10.05
CA PHE A 19 -26.04 -10.85 10.04
C PHE A 19 -26.86 -10.84 11.33
N PRO A 20 -27.69 -9.80 11.54
CA PRO A 20 -28.36 -9.57 12.81
C PRO A 20 -29.41 -10.62 13.17
N ASP A 21 -30.00 -11.28 12.17
CA ASP A 21 -31.02 -12.30 12.38
C ASP A 21 -30.42 -13.69 12.65
N LEU A 22 -29.13 -13.86 12.35
CA LEU A 22 -28.44 -15.15 12.46
C LEU A 22 -27.71 -15.32 13.79
N VAL A 23 -27.03 -14.27 14.23
CA VAL A 23 -26.20 -14.28 15.44
C VAL A 23 -26.83 -13.34 16.47
N PRO A 24 -26.95 -13.71 17.75
CA PRO A 24 -27.39 -12.79 18.80
C PRO A 24 -26.26 -11.85 19.26
N GLU A 25 -26.61 -10.76 19.93
CA GLU A 25 -25.62 -9.92 20.59
C GLU A 25 -24.94 -10.70 21.73
N LEU A 26 -23.62 -10.90 21.63
CA LEU A 26 -22.84 -11.68 22.60
C LEU A 26 -22.44 -10.86 23.82
N ASN A 27 -22.49 -9.52 23.74
CA ASN A 27 -22.17 -8.59 24.83
C ASN A 27 -20.79 -8.84 25.47
N ASP A 28 -19.80 -9.22 24.66
CA ASP A 28 -18.42 -9.44 25.09
C ASP A 28 -17.55 -8.24 24.70
N LEU A 29 -16.91 -7.63 25.70
CA LEU A 29 -16.05 -6.45 25.53
C LEU A 29 -14.84 -6.71 24.62
N ASN A 30 -14.41 -7.97 24.48
CA ASN A 30 -13.32 -8.36 23.59
C ASN A 30 -13.82 -8.83 22.21
N ASN A 31 -15.14 -8.81 21.98
CA ASN A 31 -15.79 -9.23 20.75
C ASN A 31 -16.89 -8.21 20.40
N THR A 32 -16.48 -6.98 20.10
CA THR A 32 -17.37 -5.82 19.89
C THR A 32 -18.34 -5.98 18.72
N GLU A 33 -18.01 -6.84 17.75
CA GLU A 33 -18.86 -7.17 16.60
C GLU A 33 -19.76 -8.39 16.84
N SER A 34 -19.72 -8.96 18.05
CA SER A 34 -20.44 -10.19 18.41
C SER A 34 -20.24 -11.30 17.37
N ASN A 35 -18.97 -11.59 17.04
CA ASN A 35 -18.58 -12.66 16.13
C ASN A 35 -18.83 -14.03 16.78
N ALA A 36 -19.76 -14.81 16.20
CA ALA A 36 -19.99 -16.21 16.56
C ALA A 36 -19.12 -17.12 15.68
N PRO A 37 -18.11 -17.80 16.26
CA PRO A 37 -17.16 -18.58 15.49
C PRO A 37 -17.77 -19.86 14.92
N PHE A 38 -17.18 -20.37 13.85
CA PHE A 38 -17.59 -21.61 13.22
C PHE A 38 -17.06 -22.85 13.97
N ASP A 39 -15.91 -22.75 14.61
CA ASP A 39 -15.38 -23.76 15.53
C ASP A 39 -14.66 -23.10 16.73
N SER A 40 -14.03 -23.90 17.60
CA SER A 40 -13.36 -23.37 18.80
C SER A 40 -11.99 -22.72 18.56
N THR A 41 -11.46 -22.78 17.34
CA THR A 41 -10.08 -22.42 16.98
C THR A 41 -10.06 -21.34 15.91
N VAL A 42 -10.77 -20.24 16.18
CA VAL A 42 -11.10 -19.12 15.27
C VAL A 42 -9.94 -18.58 14.41
N VAL A 43 -8.70 -18.64 14.89
CA VAL A 43 -7.49 -18.10 14.22
C VAL A 43 -6.52 -19.17 13.74
N HIS A 44 -6.88 -20.45 13.87
CA HIS A 44 -6.08 -21.57 13.41
C HIS A 44 -6.72 -22.21 12.18
N PHE A 45 -5.89 -22.59 11.22
CA PHE A 45 -6.34 -23.35 10.06
C PHE A 45 -6.14 -24.84 10.34
N ASP A 46 -7.15 -25.50 10.89
CA ASP A 46 -7.12 -26.90 11.27
C ASP A 46 -8.43 -27.63 10.94
N ASN A 47 -8.59 -28.88 11.36
CA ASN A 47 -9.79 -29.68 11.05
C ASN A 47 -10.84 -29.66 12.18
N ASN A 48 -10.79 -28.73 13.13
CA ASN A 48 -11.75 -28.70 14.26
C ASN A 48 -13.19 -28.51 13.81
N ILE A 49 -13.44 -27.70 12.77
CA ILE A 49 -14.77 -27.61 12.15
C ILE A 49 -15.35 -28.97 11.79
N ALA A 50 -14.53 -29.92 11.35
CA ALA A 50 -14.95 -31.28 11.01
C ALA A 50 -15.12 -32.15 12.24
N ILE A 51 -14.15 -32.11 13.17
CA ILE A 51 -14.19 -32.86 14.44
C ILE A 51 -15.47 -32.52 15.20
N GLN A 52 -15.73 -31.23 15.44
CA GLN A 52 -16.87 -30.78 16.23
C GLN A 52 -18.21 -31.03 15.54
N TYR A 53 -18.26 -30.95 14.21
CA TYR A 53 -19.46 -31.30 13.46
C TYR A 53 -19.79 -32.79 13.61
N VAL A 54 -18.79 -33.67 13.44
CA VAL A 54 -18.96 -35.14 13.54
C VAL A 54 -19.28 -35.57 14.96
N ASP A 55 -18.64 -34.95 15.96
CA ASP A 55 -18.86 -35.24 17.38
C ASP A 55 -20.16 -34.62 17.92
N GLY A 56 -20.85 -33.80 17.12
CA GLY A 56 -22.08 -33.11 17.52
C GLY A 56 -21.88 -32.03 18.60
N THR A 57 -20.66 -31.53 18.75
CA THR A 57 -20.27 -30.51 19.74
C THR A 57 -20.13 -29.11 19.15
N THR A 58 -20.30 -28.96 17.84
CA THR A 58 -20.13 -27.68 17.13
C THR A 58 -21.08 -26.59 17.64
N ALA A 59 -20.54 -25.39 17.81
CA ALA A 59 -21.30 -24.16 18.09
C ALA A 59 -21.53 -23.32 16.82
N ASN A 60 -21.22 -23.87 15.64
CA ASN A 60 -21.35 -23.16 14.36
C ASN A 60 -22.79 -22.64 14.19
N PRO A 61 -23.02 -21.32 14.10
CA PRO A 61 -24.36 -20.75 13.98
C PRO A 61 -25.09 -21.15 12.68
N LEU A 62 -24.37 -21.67 11.68
CA LEU A 62 -24.90 -22.23 10.43
C LEU A 62 -25.15 -23.74 10.49
N VAL A 63 -24.91 -24.37 11.66
CA VAL A 63 -25.23 -25.78 11.91
C VAL A 63 -26.32 -25.94 12.95
N VAL A 64 -26.23 -25.19 14.05
CA VAL A 64 -27.07 -25.40 15.25
C VAL A 64 -28.12 -24.32 15.47
N ASN A 65 -28.45 -23.52 14.45
CA ASN A 65 -29.50 -22.52 14.57
C ASN A 65 -30.86 -23.19 14.86
N ALA A 66 -31.67 -22.53 15.70
CA ALA A 66 -33.03 -22.96 16.01
C ALA A 66 -33.94 -22.92 14.78
N ASP A 67 -33.73 -21.95 13.89
CA ASP A 67 -34.38 -21.91 12.59
C ASP A 67 -33.52 -22.64 11.55
N ASP A 68 -34.01 -23.81 11.14
CA ASP A 68 -33.33 -24.67 10.17
C ASP A 68 -33.08 -23.99 8.82
N THR A 69 -33.79 -22.92 8.47
CA THR A 69 -33.52 -22.17 7.22
C THR A 69 -32.13 -21.53 7.22
N PHE A 70 -31.61 -21.15 8.39
CA PHE A 70 -30.26 -20.60 8.54
C PHE A 70 -29.15 -21.66 8.58
N ASN A 71 -29.49 -22.94 8.68
CA ASN A 71 -28.51 -24.02 8.83
C ASN A 71 -27.85 -24.43 7.49
N SER A 72 -27.16 -23.51 6.81
CA SER A 72 -26.51 -23.76 5.51
C SER A 72 -25.38 -24.78 5.61
N ASP A 73 -24.56 -24.69 6.65
CA ASP A 73 -23.42 -25.57 6.84
C ASP A 73 -23.91 -26.98 7.18
N LYS A 74 -24.96 -27.12 8.01
CA LYS A 74 -25.61 -28.43 8.25
C LYS A 74 -26.04 -29.10 6.94
N ARG A 75 -26.69 -28.35 6.05
CA ARG A 75 -27.14 -28.89 4.74
C ARG A 75 -25.98 -29.28 3.85
N ILE A 76 -24.93 -28.45 3.79
CA ILE A 76 -23.78 -28.70 2.94
C ILE A 76 -22.96 -29.87 3.50
N PHE A 77 -22.60 -29.84 4.78
CA PHE A 77 -21.84 -30.89 5.46
C PHE A 77 -22.58 -32.23 5.43
N GLY A 78 -23.91 -32.23 5.49
CA GLY A 78 -24.74 -33.43 5.35
C GLY A 78 -25.00 -33.88 3.91
N SER A 79 -24.64 -33.09 2.89
CA SER A 79 -25.08 -33.34 1.50
C SER A 79 -24.54 -34.64 0.87
N ASP A 80 -23.44 -35.18 1.39
CA ASP A 80 -22.86 -36.46 0.98
C ASP A 80 -23.04 -37.57 2.05
N GLY A 81 -23.98 -37.37 2.98
CA GLY A 81 -24.13 -38.23 4.15
C GLY A 81 -23.03 -38.01 5.19
N SER A 82 -22.43 -36.82 5.24
CA SER A 82 -21.33 -36.44 6.15
C SER A 82 -20.04 -37.22 5.95
N GLN A 83 -19.86 -37.90 4.81
CA GLN A 83 -18.69 -38.72 4.54
C GLN A 83 -17.41 -37.89 4.44
N THR A 84 -17.46 -36.75 3.74
CA THR A 84 -16.31 -35.85 3.62
C THR A 84 -15.92 -35.28 4.99
N MET A 85 -16.90 -34.87 5.80
CA MET A 85 -16.63 -34.34 7.14
C MET A 85 -16.05 -35.42 8.08
N ALA A 86 -16.56 -36.64 8.03
CA ALA A 86 -16.00 -37.77 8.77
C ALA A 86 -14.54 -38.05 8.36
N ALA A 87 -14.23 -38.01 7.06
CA ALA A 87 -12.86 -38.17 6.58
C ALA A 87 -11.92 -37.06 7.06
N PHE A 88 -12.37 -35.80 7.03
CA PHE A 88 -11.60 -34.67 7.53
C PHE A 88 -11.40 -34.70 9.04
N ALA A 89 -12.41 -35.11 9.81
CA ALA A 89 -12.31 -35.27 11.26
C ALA A 89 -11.25 -36.32 11.63
N GLY A 90 -11.17 -37.42 10.87
CA GLY A 90 -10.21 -38.50 11.09
C GLY A 90 -8.78 -38.23 10.60
N ASP A 91 -8.58 -37.25 9.70
CA ASP A 91 -7.26 -36.96 9.10
C ASP A 91 -7.07 -35.46 8.80
N SER A 92 -6.30 -34.80 9.65
CA SER A 92 -5.96 -33.37 9.51
C SER A 92 -5.05 -33.09 8.31
N SER A 93 -4.23 -34.05 7.88
CA SER A 93 -3.38 -33.92 6.70
C SER A 93 -4.21 -33.97 5.43
N LEU A 94 -5.20 -34.87 5.36
CA LEU A 94 -6.15 -34.94 4.27
C LEU A 94 -6.96 -33.63 4.15
N PHE A 95 -7.43 -33.09 5.28
CA PHE A 95 -8.10 -31.79 5.31
C PHE A 95 -7.21 -30.69 4.70
N ALA A 96 -5.99 -30.53 5.22
CA ALA A 96 -5.06 -29.49 4.75
C ALA A 96 -4.71 -29.62 3.25
N GLN A 97 -4.44 -30.83 2.77
CA GLN A 97 -4.14 -31.09 1.35
C GLN A 97 -5.35 -30.79 0.46
N THR A 98 -6.55 -31.15 0.91
CA THR A 98 -7.79 -30.87 0.19
C THR A 98 -8.03 -29.37 0.11
N CYS A 99 -7.85 -28.65 1.21
CA CYS A 99 -7.99 -27.18 1.24
C CYS A 99 -7.00 -26.48 0.32
N ALA A 100 -5.72 -26.86 0.35
CA ALA A 100 -4.71 -26.30 -0.54
C ALA A 100 -5.10 -26.50 -2.02
N THR A 101 -5.59 -27.69 -2.37
CA THR A 101 -6.04 -27.99 -3.74
C THR A 101 -7.26 -27.15 -4.13
N LEU A 102 -8.25 -27.03 -3.24
CA LEU A 102 -9.49 -26.30 -3.51
C LEU A 102 -9.26 -24.78 -3.62
N PHE A 103 -8.47 -24.18 -2.73
CA PHE A 103 -8.11 -22.77 -2.83
C PHE A 103 -7.26 -22.47 -4.06
N THR A 104 -6.33 -23.36 -4.42
CA THR A 104 -5.58 -23.23 -5.68
C THR A 104 -6.52 -23.20 -6.87
N ARG A 105 -7.53 -24.08 -6.89
CA ARG A 105 -8.55 -24.06 -7.94
C ARG A 105 -9.30 -22.74 -7.94
N MET A 106 -9.79 -22.25 -6.80
CA MET A 106 -10.52 -20.97 -6.70
C MET A 106 -9.70 -19.79 -7.23
N ILE A 107 -8.43 -19.68 -6.82
CA ILE A 107 -7.51 -18.62 -7.25
C ILE A 107 -7.27 -18.70 -8.76
N ASN A 108 -7.21 -19.91 -9.31
CA ASN A 108 -6.97 -20.16 -10.73
C ASN A 108 -8.26 -20.19 -11.57
N ILE A 109 -9.44 -19.91 -11.00
CA ILE A 109 -10.66 -19.76 -11.81
C ILE A 109 -10.55 -18.45 -12.59
N VAL A 110 -10.35 -18.59 -13.90
CA VAL A 110 -10.43 -17.50 -14.85
C VAL A 110 -11.64 -17.72 -15.77
N PRO A 111 -12.40 -16.68 -16.14
CA PRO A 111 -13.50 -16.80 -17.08
C PRO A 111 -13.06 -17.48 -18.38
N SER A 112 -13.95 -18.28 -18.98
CA SER A 112 -13.68 -18.92 -20.27
C SER A 112 -13.34 -17.87 -21.32
N GLY A 113 -12.17 -17.98 -21.94
CA GLY A 113 -11.67 -17.01 -22.93
C GLY A 113 -10.65 -16.00 -22.39
N VAL A 114 -10.40 -15.98 -21.08
CA VAL A 114 -9.27 -15.22 -20.50
C VAL A 114 -8.01 -16.05 -20.61
N GLN A 115 -7.07 -15.59 -21.42
CA GLN A 115 -5.71 -16.12 -21.45
C GLN A 115 -4.88 -15.37 -20.40
N LEU A 116 -4.44 -16.08 -19.37
CA LEU A 116 -3.46 -15.52 -18.43
C LEU A 116 -2.14 -15.27 -19.16
N THR A 117 -1.48 -14.17 -18.81
CA THR A 117 -0.08 -13.91 -19.19
C THR A 117 0.84 -14.91 -18.50
N GLU A 118 2.12 -14.88 -18.84
CA GLU A 118 3.17 -15.42 -18.00
C GLU A 118 3.05 -14.93 -16.56
N VAL A 119 3.57 -15.74 -15.64
CA VAL A 119 3.63 -15.39 -14.21
C VAL A 119 4.40 -14.08 -14.09
N VAL A 120 3.73 -13.05 -13.56
CA VAL A 120 4.35 -11.76 -13.28
C VAL A 120 5.37 -11.96 -12.15
N THR A 121 6.65 -11.90 -12.51
CA THR A 121 7.73 -11.96 -11.52
C THR A 121 7.95 -10.57 -10.93
N PRO A 122 8.02 -10.44 -9.59
CA PRO A 122 8.34 -9.15 -8.98
C PRO A 122 9.72 -8.69 -9.45
N LEU A 123 9.86 -7.40 -9.79
CA LEU A 123 11.16 -6.80 -10.04
C LEU A 123 12.09 -7.02 -8.85
N THR A 124 13.30 -7.49 -9.12
CA THR A 124 14.34 -7.67 -8.10
C THR A 124 14.56 -6.39 -7.34
N VAL A 125 14.67 -5.27 -8.05
CA VAL A 125 14.86 -3.94 -7.47
C VAL A 125 13.62 -3.09 -7.73
N LYS A 126 13.00 -2.58 -6.66
CA LYS A 126 11.82 -1.71 -6.77
C LYS A 126 11.84 -0.61 -5.71
N PRO A 127 11.86 0.68 -6.09
CA PRO A 127 11.66 1.77 -5.16
C PRO A 127 10.26 1.72 -4.52
N ARG A 128 10.17 2.16 -3.27
CA ARG A 128 8.96 2.24 -2.45
C ARG A 128 9.04 3.48 -1.57
N GLY A 129 7.87 4.04 -1.23
CA GLY A 129 7.77 5.17 -0.31
C GLY A 129 8.59 6.37 -0.77
N VAL A 130 8.68 6.56 -2.08
CA VAL A 130 9.48 7.62 -2.68
C VAL A 130 8.75 8.94 -2.54
N GLU A 131 9.46 9.96 -2.06
CA GLU A 131 8.92 11.29 -1.84
C GLU A 131 9.90 12.35 -2.35
N LEU A 132 9.43 13.27 -3.18
CA LEU A 132 10.16 14.46 -3.63
C LEU A 132 9.41 15.66 -3.06
N VAL A 133 10.10 16.49 -2.29
CA VAL A 133 9.49 17.57 -1.51
C VAL A 133 10.20 18.88 -1.77
N HIS A 134 9.41 19.94 -1.94
CA HIS A 134 9.92 21.29 -2.07
C HIS A 134 10.21 21.90 -0.69
N ARG A 135 11.47 22.27 -0.42
CA ARG A 135 11.89 22.77 0.90
C ARG A 135 11.58 24.25 1.12
N GLY A 136 11.45 25.05 0.06
CA GLY A 136 11.22 26.50 0.15
C GLY A 136 12.46 27.35 0.35
N ASP A 137 13.66 26.76 0.32
CA ASP A 137 14.96 27.42 0.46
C ASP A 137 15.81 27.36 -0.83
N GLY A 138 15.20 27.07 -1.98
CA GLY A 138 15.89 26.88 -3.26
C GLY A 138 16.29 25.43 -3.54
N PHE A 139 16.04 24.52 -2.60
CA PHE A 139 16.39 23.11 -2.69
C PHE A 139 15.15 22.20 -2.68
N LEU A 140 15.35 20.98 -3.18
CA LEU A 140 14.41 19.88 -3.05
C LEU A 140 14.97 18.84 -2.07
N SER A 141 14.08 18.11 -1.41
CA SER A 141 14.41 16.95 -0.60
C SER A 141 13.86 15.69 -1.27
N PHE A 142 14.64 14.63 -1.32
CA PHE A 142 14.23 13.35 -1.90
C PHE A 142 14.49 12.21 -0.93
N ILE A 143 13.45 11.48 -0.55
CA ILE A 143 13.53 10.32 0.34
C ILE A 143 12.89 9.10 -0.28
N GLY A 144 13.22 7.94 0.25
CA GLY A 144 12.57 6.69 -0.12
C GLY A 144 13.35 5.48 0.32
N GLU A 145 12.88 4.33 -0.09
CA GLU A 145 13.54 3.05 0.11
C GLU A 145 13.50 2.20 -1.16
N VAL A 146 14.47 1.31 -1.33
CA VAL A 146 14.51 0.36 -2.45
C VAL A 146 14.43 -1.02 -1.88
N ARG A 147 13.46 -1.77 -2.38
CA ARG A 147 13.24 -3.15 -2.06
C ARG A 147 14.09 -4.03 -2.97
N LEU A 148 14.91 -4.88 -2.37
CA LEU A 148 15.59 -5.99 -3.02
C LEU A 148 14.82 -7.28 -2.74
N TRP A 149 14.21 -7.86 -3.78
CA TRP A 149 13.33 -9.02 -3.69
C TRP A 149 14.07 -10.32 -3.92
N ASN A 150 13.93 -11.23 -2.96
CA ASN A 150 14.36 -12.63 -3.04
C ASN A 150 15.86 -12.82 -3.32
N LEU A 151 16.70 -11.93 -2.78
CA LEU A 151 18.15 -12.06 -2.81
C LEU A 151 18.68 -12.69 -1.50
N PRO A 152 19.82 -13.40 -1.54
CA PRO A 152 20.51 -13.84 -0.33
C PRO A 152 20.95 -12.66 0.52
N GLU A 153 20.87 -12.84 1.84
CA GLU A 153 21.31 -11.83 2.80
C GLU A 153 22.80 -11.56 2.65
N ASN A 154 23.16 -10.29 2.55
CA ASN A 154 24.55 -9.90 2.31
C ASN A 154 24.89 -8.59 3.03
N SER A 155 25.61 -8.71 4.15
CA SER A 155 26.06 -7.56 4.95
C SER A 155 27.14 -6.72 4.26
N ALA A 156 27.78 -7.24 3.20
CA ALA A 156 28.74 -6.49 2.39
C ALA A 156 28.10 -5.77 1.20
N ARG A 157 26.79 -5.96 0.97
CA ARG A 157 26.07 -5.36 -0.15
C ARG A 157 25.97 -3.85 0.03
N GLN A 158 26.38 -3.11 -1.00
CA GLN A 158 26.20 -1.68 -1.09
C GLN A 158 25.17 -1.35 -2.18
N VAL A 159 24.35 -0.35 -1.91
CA VAL A 159 23.29 0.12 -2.80
C VAL A 159 23.40 1.62 -2.87
N ARG A 160 23.48 2.14 -4.09
CA ARG A 160 23.53 3.57 -4.37
C ARG A 160 22.31 4.00 -5.15
N LEU A 161 21.81 5.17 -4.81
CA LEU A 161 20.86 5.91 -5.62
C LEU A 161 21.63 6.80 -6.61
N VAL A 162 21.21 6.74 -7.86
CA VAL A 162 21.62 7.69 -8.91
C VAL A 162 20.37 8.37 -9.43
N TRP A 163 20.33 9.69 -9.37
CA TRP A 163 19.21 10.49 -9.86
C TRP A 163 19.59 11.29 -11.09
N HIS A 164 18.59 11.57 -11.92
CA HIS A 164 18.71 12.29 -13.18
C HIS A 164 17.97 13.62 -13.08
N ASP A 165 18.68 14.70 -13.41
CA ASP A 165 18.08 16.03 -13.52
C ASP A 165 17.21 16.16 -14.78
N ARG A 166 16.60 17.33 -14.99
CA ARG A 166 15.78 17.58 -16.18
C ARG A 166 16.56 17.67 -17.49
N ASN A 167 17.87 17.85 -17.43
CA ASN A 167 18.76 17.85 -18.59
C ASN A 167 19.31 16.44 -18.90
N GLY A 168 18.91 15.42 -18.13
CA GLY A 168 19.46 14.06 -18.21
C GLY A 168 20.85 13.92 -17.62
N THR A 169 21.34 14.93 -16.88
CA THR A 169 22.59 14.87 -16.15
C THR A 169 22.39 14.02 -14.90
N GLN A 170 23.31 13.08 -14.70
CA GLN A 170 23.31 12.22 -13.52
C GLN A 170 24.10 12.87 -12.38
N SER A 171 23.58 12.75 -11.17
CA SER A 171 24.28 13.21 -9.96
C SER A 171 25.20 12.16 -9.36
N SER A 172 26.12 12.62 -8.52
CA SER A 172 27.02 11.80 -7.72
C SER A 172 26.28 10.97 -6.67
N ASN A 173 26.08 9.71 -7.02
CA ASN A 173 25.86 8.50 -6.23
C ASN A 173 25.68 8.69 -4.71
N THR A 174 24.44 8.58 -4.22
CA THR A 174 24.15 8.56 -2.77
C THR A 174 24.12 7.12 -2.28
N THR A 175 25.12 6.71 -1.50
CA THR A 175 25.15 5.39 -0.85
C THR A 175 24.42 5.43 0.48
N HIS A 176 23.66 4.37 0.79
CA HIS A 176 23.01 4.22 2.09
C HIS A 176 24.01 4.14 3.24
N THR A 177 23.54 4.39 4.48
CA THR A 177 24.32 4.18 5.71
C THR A 177 23.92 2.86 6.39
N SER A 178 24.70 2.39 7.37
CA SER A 178 24.38 1.16 8.13
C SER A 178 23.01 1.20 8.81
N ASN A 179 22.51 2.39 9.16
CA ASN A 179 21.21 2.58 9.82
C ASN A 179 20.05 2.62 8.83
N MET A 180 20.34 2.56 7.53
CA MET A 180 19.36 2.62 6.44
C MET A 180 19.15 1.24 5.81
N VAL A 181 19.45 0.16 6.52
CA VAL A 181 19.31 -1.22 6.04
C VAL A 181 18.28 -1.96 6.91
N GLY A 182 17.31 -2.60 6.26
CA GLY A 182 16.31 -3.46 6.91
C GLY A 182 16.15 -4.77 6.16
N ALA A 183 15.70 -5.82 6.84
CA ALA A 183 15.44 -7.12 6.23
C ALA A 183 14.27 -7.86 6.88
N ALA A 184 13.55 -8.68 6.10
CA ALA A 184 12.51 -9.58 6.57
C ALA A 184 12.53 -10.88 5.78
N ALA A 185 12.18 -11.97 6.45
CA ALA A 185 12.04 -13.29 5.86
C ALA A 185 10.61 -13.81 6.08
N GLY A 186 9.88 -14.04 4.99
CA GLY A 186 8.52 -14.58 4.98
C GLY A 186 8.52 -15.98 4.39
N GLY A 187 8.86 -16.99 5.20
CA GLY A 187 8.95 -18.37 4.75
C GLY A 187 10.01 -18.57 3.65
N ARG A 188 9.57 -18.75 2.39
CA ARG A 188 10.45 -19.02 1.24
C ARG A 188 11.09 -17.78 0.62
N TYR A 189 10.53 -16.60 0.87
CA TYR A 189 10.99 -15.36 0.26
C TYR A 189 11.70 -14.48 1.29
N ARG A 190 12.74 -13.80 0.83
CA ARG A 190 13.48 -12.80 1.61
C ARG A 190 13.37 -11.44 0.95
N THR A 191 13.38 -10.40 1.75
CA THR A 191 13.34 -9.03 1.24
C THR A 191 14.25 -8.17 2.09
N GLU A 192 15.06 -7.37 1.42
CA GLU A 192 15.89 -6.34 2.03
C GLU A 192 15.44 -4.95 1.56
N TRP A 193 15.64 -3.96 2.41
CA TRP A 193 15.31 -2.56 2.16
C TRP A 193 16.51 -1.68 2.44
N TYR A 194 16.75 -0.74 1.53
CA TYR A 194 17.78 0.27 1.67
C TYR A 194 17.14 1.65 1.54
N SER A 195 17.18 2.44 2.60
CA SER A 195 16.64 3.81 2.62
C SER A 195 17.68 4.83 2.14
N TRP A 196 17.21 5.94 1.58
CA TRP A 196 18.03 7.10 1.23
C TRP A 196 17.34 8.41 1.60
N LYS A 197 18.15 9.46 1.63
CA LYS A 197 17.71 10.84 1.77
C LYS A 197 18.69 11.76 1.05
N ILE A 198 18.17 12.70 0.26
CA ILE A 198 18.93 13.75 -0.41
C ILE A 198 18.31 15.11 -0.01
N PRO A 199 19.10 16.07 0.48
CA PRO A 199 20.47 15.88 0.94
C PRO A 199 20.49 15.03 2.23
N LEU A 200 21.60 14.33 2.52
CA LEU A 200 21.67 13.40 3.66
C LEU A 200 21.44 14.07 5.01
N SER A 201 21.69 15.38 5.08
CA SER A 201 21.32 16.23 6.22
C SER A 201 20.87 17.60 5.72
N VAL A 202 20.16 18.36 6.58
CA VAL A 202 19.72 19.73 6.25
C VAL A 202 20.87 20.68 5.88
N ASN A 203 22.09 20.36 6.32
CA ASN A 203 23.32 21.13 6.08
C ASN A 203 24.25 20.50 5.04
N ASP A 204 23.87 19.38 4.42
CA ASP A 204 24.69 18.73 3.41
C ASP A 204 24.58 19.50 2.08
N THR A 205 25.59 20.32 1.80
CA THR A 205 25.72 21.10 0.56
C THR A 205 26.48 20.36 -0.53
N THR A 206 26.90 19.11 -0.30
CA THR A 206 27.73 18.33 -1.24
C THR A 206 26.92 17.56 -2.26
N THR A 207 25.61 17.38 -2.02
CA THR A 207 24.66 16.72 -2.92
C THR A 207 23.51 17.67 -3.31
N PRO A 208 23.79 18.75 -4.08
CA PRO A 208 22.80 19.80 -4.30
C PRO A 208 21.69 19.35 -5.27
N LEU A 209 20.55 18.92 -4.72
CA LEU A 209 19.30 18.81 -5.49
C LEU A 209 18.58 20.17 -5.40
N THR A 210 18.84 21.05 -6.37
CA THR A 210 18.25 22.39 -6.40
C THR A 210 16.97 22.42 -7.22
N GLU A 211 16.12 23.41 -6.95
CA GLU A 211 14.93 23.67 -7.77
C GLU A 211 15.25 23.89 -9.25
N ALA A 212 16.42 24.47 -9.56
CA ALA A 212 16.82 24.74 -10.93
C ALA A 212 17.15 23.46 -11.72
N LEU A 213 17.75 22.46 -11.06
CA LEU A 213 18.08 21.17 -11.66
C LEU A 213 16.82 20.31 -11.87
N GLY A 214 15.95 20.28 -10.85
CA GLY A 214 14.82 19.36 -10.81
C GLY A 214 15.24 17.89 -10.79
N MET A 215 14.27 16.99 -10.94
CA MET A 215 14.53 15.55 -11.01
C MET A 215 13.47 14.85 -11.85
N THR A 216 13.88 13.99 -12.77
CA THR A 216 12.96 13.30 -13.69
C THR A 216 12.96 11.79 -13.52
N GLY A 217 13.95 11.26 -12.82
CA GLY A 217 14.03 9.85 -12.58
C GLY A 217 15.21 9.44 -11.74
N ILE A 218 15.22 8.17 -11.38
CA ILE A 218 16.26 7.52 -10.60
C ILE A 218 16.58 6.14 -11.15
N HIS A 219 17.74 5.62 -10.79
CA HIS A 219 18.05 4.20 -10.86
C HIS A 219 18.95 3.81 -9.69
N PHE A 220 19.19 2.51 -9.55
CA PHE A 220 20.05 1.99 -8.48
C PHE A 220 21.28 1.32 -9.06
N GLU A 221 22.37 1.40 -8.31
CA GLU A 221 23.55 0.60 -8.53
C GLU A 221 23.75 -0.31 -7.31
N VAL A 222 23.91 -1.61 -7.54
CA VAL A 222 24.09 -2.61 -6.49
C VAL A 222 25.46 -3.26 -6.64
N GLN A 223 26.20 -3.34 -5.54
CA GLN A 223 27.48 -4.03 -5.46
C GLN A 223 27.40 -5.08 -4.35
N GLU A 224 27.69 -6.33 -4.69
CA GLU A 224 27.61 -7.47 -3.77
C GLU A 224 28.86 -7.65 -2.89
N SER A 225 29.97 -6.99 -3.21
CA SER A 225 31.20 -7.08 -2.42
C SER A 225 32.00 -5.79 -2.50
N ALA A 226 32.63 -5.41 -1.39
CA ALA A 226 33.45 -4.20 -1.34
C ALA A 226 34.54 -4.23 -2.43
N GLY A 227 34.48 -3.26 -3.35
CA GLY A 227 35.41 -3.15 -4.49
C GLY A 227 35.06 -4.02 -5.71
N GLY A 228 33.94 -4.73 -5.71
CA GLY A 228 33.41 -5.46 -6.87
C GLY A 228 32.79 -4.55 -7.95
N PRO A 229 32.30 -5.11 -9.06
CA PRO A 229 31.56 -4.34 -10.05
C PRO A 229 30.20 -3.88 -9.52
N TRP A 230 29.71 -2.76 -10.04
CA TRP A 230 28.35 -2.28 -9.80
C TRP A 230 27.43 -2.83 -10.88
N ALA A 231 26.36 -3.49 -10.45
CA ALA A 231 25.25 -3.86 -11.31
C ALA A 231 24.29 -2.67 -11.39
N VAL A 232 23.95 -2.26 -12.61
CA VAL A 232 22.98 -1.19 -12.87
C VAL A 232 21.58 -1.79 -12.88
N GLU A 233 20.71 -1.25 -12.04
CA GLU A 233 19.33 -1.67 -11.83
C GLU A 233 18.41 -0.52 -12.25
N ASP A 234 18.24 -0.40 -13.56
CA ASP A 234 17.58 0.72 -14.25
C ASP A 234 16.39 0.28 -15.10
N GLN A 235 15.79 -0.87 -14.80
CA GLN A 235 14.69 -1.43 -15.60
C GLN A 235 15.04 -1.52 -17.11
N GLN A 236 16.25 -1.97 -17.45
CA GLN A 236 16.73 -2.10 -18.84
C GLN A 236 16.83 -0.74 -19.57
N GLY A 237 17.33 0.27 -18.86
CA GLY A 237 17.50 1.63 -19.37
C GLY A 237 16.27 2.55 -19.24
N LEU A 238 15.14 2.05 -18.74
CA LEU A 238 13.94 2.87 -18.53
C LEU A 238 14.01 3.77 -17.29
N GLY A 239 14.82 3.37 -16.30
CA GLY A 239 14.88 3.99 -14.97
C GLY A 239 13.56 3.89 -14.22
N PHE A 240 13.46 4.62 -13.11
CA PHE A 240 12.21 4.86 -12.40
C PHE A 240 11.87 6.34 -12.51
N ALA A 241 10.79 6.66 -13.21
CA ALA A 241 10.36 8.04 -13.41
C ALA A 241 9.96 8.68 -12.08
N ILE A 242 10.34 9.95 -11.91
CA ILE A 242 9.90 10.81 -10.82
C ILE A 242 9.29 12.06 -11.44
N ALA A 243 8.12 12.45 -10.96
CA ALA A 243 7.52 13.72 -11.35
C ALA A 243 8.04 14.83 -10.45
N ASP A 244 8.58 15.90 -11.03
CA ASP A 244 8.96 17.12 -10.30
C ASP A 244 8.14 18.34 -10.73
N THR A 245 7.04 18.11 -11.47
CA THR A 245 6.14 19.17 -11.94
C THR A 245 5.26 19.68 -10.80
N VAL A 246 4.73 18.78 -9.96
CA VAL A 246 3.90 19.11 -8.81
C VAL A 246 4.33 18.25 -7.64
N MET A 247 4.61 18.86 -6.50
CA MET A 247 5.02 18.15 -5.30
C MET A 247 4.57 18.87 -4.04
N PHE A 248 4.53 18.17 -2.92
CA PHE A 248 4.28 18.78 -1.63
C PHE A 248 5.43 19.71 -1.22
N SER A 249 5.13 20.76 -0.45
CA SER A 249 6.15 21.63 0.13
C SER A 249 6.25 21.48 1.64
N GLU A 250 7.47 21.35 2.16
CA GLU A 250 7.77 21.31 3.61
C GLU A 250 7.29 22.56 4.39
N THR A 251 6.79 23.57 3.69
CA THR A 251 6.16 24.77 4.26
C THR A 251 4.68 24.56 4.58
N SER A 252 4.09 23.42 4.25
CA SER A 252 2.75 23.01 4.70
C SER A 252 2.72 22.84 6.21
N CYS A 253 1.59 23.16 6.82
CA CYS A 253 1.47 23.20 8.27
C CYS A 253 0.07 22.82 8.74
N LYS A 254 -0.07 22.56 10.04
CA LYS A 254 -1.37 22.40 10.71
C LYS A 254 -1.42 23.09 12.07
N THR A 255 -2.61 23.45 12.55
CA THR A 255 -2.82 24.20 13.80
C THR A 255 -2.68 23.35 15.06
N GLY A 256 -2.63 22.02 14.96
CA GLY A 256 -2.49 21.13 16.12
C GLY A 256 -2.18 19.68 15.75
N THR A 257 -1.99 18.85 16.78
CA THR A 257 -1.82 17.39 16.63
C THR A 257 -3.06 16.59 17.01
N THR A 258 -4.08 17.26 17.57
CA THR A 258 -5.35 16.68 18.01
C THR A 258 -6.49 17.22 17.19
N PHE A 259 -7.44 16.36 16.84
CA PHE A 259 -8.64 16.76 16.11
C PHE A 259 -9.60 17.58 16.98
N PRO A 260 -10.38 18.50 16.36
CA PRO A 260 -10.23 18.96 14.98
C PRO A 260 -8.99 19.86 14.82
N PHE A 261 -8.35 19.82 13.65
CA PHE A 261 -7.28 20.78 13.32
C PHE A 261 -7.49 21.35 11.91
N HIS A 262 -6.92 22.54 11.70
CA HIS A 262 -6.87 23.16 10.39
C HIS A 262 -5.52 22.85 9.77
N ALA A 263 -5.52 22.32 8.55
CA ALA A 263 -4.32 22.06 7.78
C ALA A 263 -4.25 22.98 6.58
N LYS A 264 -3.07 23.56 6.36
CA LYS A 264 -2.73 24.33 5.18
C LYS A 264 -1.75 23.52 4.34
N TYR A 265 -2.26 22.96 3.26
CA TYR A 265 -1.48 22.21 2.28
C TYR A 265 -0.86 23.20 1.31
N ARG A 266 0.46 23.14 1.19
CA ARG A 266 1.24 23.91 0.23
C ARG A 266 1.85 22.98 -0.80
N VAL A 267 1.54 23.26 -2.05
CA VAL A 267 1.95 22.46 -3.19
C VAL A 267 2.84 23.30 -4.08
N ALA A 268 4.04 22.83 -4.35
CA ALA A 268 4.97 23.46 -5.27
C ALA A 268 4.66 23.00 -6.70
N VAL A 269 4.36 23.97 -7.56
CA VAL A 269 4.03 23.78 -8.98
C VAL A 269 5.10 24.42 -9.83
N ARG A 270 5.77 23.66 -10.69
CA ARG A 270 6.90 24.14 -11.49
C ARG A 270 6.43 25.14 -12.54
N ARG A 271 7.09 26.30 -12.65
CA ARG A 271 6.68 27.37 -13.59
C ARG A 271 6.98 27.08 -15.05
N SER A 272 8.09 26.38 -15.33
CA SER A 272 8.53 26.08 -16.70
C SER A 272 7.59 25.11 -17.41
N ASP A 273 6.83 24.34 -16.63
CA ASP A 273 5.91 23.35 -17.11
C ASP A 273 4.55 24.05 -17.18
N LEU A 274 4.24 24.64 -18.35
CA LEU A 274 2.99 25.37 -18.62
C LEU A 274 1.76 24.65 -18.03
N PRO A 275 0.79 25.42 -17.54
CA PRO A 275 0.23 25.26 -16.21
C PRO A 275 -0.50 23.92 -16.08
N PRO A 276 -0.40 23.22 -14.94
CA PRO A 276 -1.56 22.49 -14.46
C PRO A 276 -2.76 23.43 -14.60
N HIS A 277 -3.79 23.04 -15.36
CA HIS A 277 -5.00 23.86 -15.38
C HIS A 277 -5.59 23.86 -13.97
N ARG A 278 -5.46 22.71 -13.29
CA ARG A 278 -6.00 22.44 -11.97
C ARG A 278 -5.10 21.42 -11.29
N VAL A 279 -4.75 21.69 -10.04
CA VAL A 279 -4.07 20.75 -9.15
C VAL A 279 -5.11 20.31 -8.14
N PHE A 280 -5.17 19.02 -7.86
CA PHE A 280 -6.09 18.49 -6.87
C PHE A 280 -5.35 17.73 -5.78
N LEU A 281 -5.86 17.89 -4.57
CA LEU A 281 -5.58 17.04 -3.44
C LEU A 281 -6.71 16.02 -3.34
N THR A 282 -6.38 14.73 -3.37
CA THR A 282 -7.38 13.67 -3.16
C THR A 282 -6.98 12.82 -1.96
N GLY A 283 -7.95 12.52 -1.10
CA GLY A 283 -7.76 11.78 0.15
C GLY A 283 -8.78 10.67 0.28
N ASP A 284 -8.45 9.67 1.08
CA ASP A 284 -9.39 8.62 1.50
C ASP A 284 -10.43 9.24 2.44
N ALA A 285 -11.71 9.16 2.06
CA ALA A 285 -12.85 9.68 2.81
C ALA A 285 -13.60 8.57 3.59
N GLY A 286 -12.98 7.39 3.74
CA GLY A 286 -13.54 6.24 4.44
C GLY A 286 -14.31 5.30 3.52
N ILE A 287 -15.17 4.46 4.10
CA ILE A 287 -15.90 3.41 3.40
C ILE A 287 -17.41 3.67 3.50
N VAL A 288 -18.08 3.76 2.36
CA VAL A 288 -19.54 3.86 2.27
C VAL A 288 -20.06 2.64 1.52
N LEU A 289 -20.95 1.87 2.17
CA LEU A 289 -21.53 0.62 1.61
C LEU A 289 -20.47 -0.41 1.17
N GLY A 290 -19.35 -0.50 1.90
CA GLY A 290 -18.26 -1.43 1.59
C GLY A 290 -17.37 -1.00 0.43
N LEU A 291 -17.57 0.22 -0.11
CA LEU A 291 -16.72 0.80 -1.15
C LEU A 291 -15.88 1.94 -0.57
N PRO A 292 -14.58 2.03 -0.92
CA PRO A 292 -13.76 3.17 -0.55
C PRO A 292 -14.32 4.43 -1.23
N THR A 293 -14.39 5.50 -0.46
CA THR A 293 -14.78 6.83 -0.93
C THR A 293 -13.60 7.77 -0.88
N PHE A 294 -13.62 8.79 -1.73
CA PHE A 294 -12.53 9.73 -1.87
C PHE A 294 -13.06 11.15 -1.83
N GLU A 295 -12.35 12.03 -1.13
CA GLU A 295 -12.57 13.46 -1.16
C GLU A 295 -11.54 14.09 -2.09
N THR A 296 -11.98 15.04 -2.93
CA THR A 296 -11.10 15.75 -3.86
C THR A 296 -11.31 17.25 -3.70
N ILE A 297 -10.22 17.97 -3.47
CA ILE A 297 -10.19 19.42 -3.29
C ILE A 297 -9.24 20.03 -4.32
N GLU A 298 -9.66 21.12 -4.93
CA GLU A 298 -8.82 21.89 -5.85
C GLU A 298 -7.85 22.76 -5.06
N VAL A 299 -6.57 22.65 -5.38
CA VAL A 299 -5.50 23.48 -4.83
C VAL A 299 -5.43 24.75 -5.66
N LEU A 300 -5.48 25.91 -5.01
CA LEU A 300 -5.60 27.18 -5.69
C LEU A 300 -4.23 27.80 -5.97
N PRO A 301 -4.02 28.39 -7.16
CA PRO A 301 -2.80 29.12 -7.46
C PRO A 301 -2.63 30.34 -6.54
N PRO A 302 -1.39 30.79 -6.30
CA PRO A 302 -1.15 31.93 -5.43
C PRO A 302 -1.78 33.21 -6.01
N VAL A 303 -2.36 34.03 -5.12
CA VAL A 303 -2.94 35.33 -5.49
C VAL A 303 -1.87 36.30 -6.00
N TYR A 304 -0.63 36.15 -5.53
CA TYR A 304 0.53 36.93 -5.95
C TYR A 304 1.66 36.01 -6.42
N PRO A 305 2.33 36.33 -7.54
CA PRO A 305 3.43 35.50 -8.03
C PRO A 305 4.56 35.41 -7.01
N THR A 306 5.05 34.20 -6.81
CA THR A 306 6.20 33.85 -5.96
C THR A 306 7.47 34.57 -6.47
N PRO A 307 8.47 34.87 -5.62
CA PRO A 307 9.68 35.56 -6.06
C PRO A 307 10.32 34.89 -7.28
N THR A 308 10.84 35.69 -8.21
CA THR A 308 11.36 35.24 -9.51
C THR A 308 12.56 34.29 -9.42
N THR A 309 13.15 34.13 -8.23
CA THR A 309 14.31 33.29 -7.97
C THR A 309 13.97 31.80 -7.76
N SER A 310 12.73 31.47 -7.40
CA SER A 310 12.30 30.07 -7.28
C SER A 310 11.90 29.50 -8.64
N SER A 311 12.05 28.19 -8.86
CA SER A 311 11.52 27.53 -10.07
C SER A 311 10.05 27.12 -9.93
N TYR A 312 9.48 27.28 -8.75
CA TYR A 312 8.14 26.82 -8.38
C TYR A 312 7.24 27.98 -7.92
N ASP A 313 5.93 27.79 -8.12
CA ASP A 313 4.88 28.56 -7.50
C ASP A 313 4.21 27.75 -6.39
N ILE A 314 3.88 28.41 -5.28
CA ILE A 314 3.25 27.74 -4.14
C ILE A 314 1.74 27.93 -4.20
N TRP A 315 1.05 26.83 -4.44
CA TRP A 315 -0.40 26.74 -4.46
C TRP A 315 -0.88 26.29 -3.07
N GLU A 316 -2.03 26.77 -2.63
CA GLU A 316 -2.54 26.49 -1.29
C GLU A 316 -3.94 25.85 -1.34
N ALA A 317 -4.18 24.92 -0.42
CA ALA A 317 -5.50 24.42 -0.07
C ALA A 317 -5.63 24.42 1.46
N ASP A 318 -6.73 24.99 1.94
CA ASP A 318 -7.09 24.96 3.36
C ASP A 318 -8.07 23.79 3.60
N LEU A 319 -7.79 22.99 4.61
CA LEU A 319 -8.62 21.86 5.01
C LEU A 319 -8.97 21.95 6.49
N ASP A 320 -10.27 21.84 6.77
CA ASP A 320 -10.80 21.66 8.11
C ASP A 320 -10.89 20.15 8.37
N GLU A 321 -9.84 19.59 8.97
CA GLU A 321 -9.80 18.16 9.27
C GLU A 321 -10.64 17.85 10.51
N ASN A 322 -11.83 17.31 10.25
CA ASN A 322 -12.80 16.93 11.27
C ASN A 322 -12.74 15.43 11.64
N GLU A 323 -12.05 14.61 10.85
CA GLU A 323 -11.82 13.18 11.08
C GLU A 323 -10.42 12.78 10.62
N VAL A 324 -9.96 11.58 11.02
CA VAL A 324 -8.70 11.00 10.54
C VAL A 324 -8.86 10.58 9.09
N PHE A 325 -8.70 11.51 8.15
CA PHE A 325 -8.58 11.15 6.75
C PHE A 325 -7.13 10.84 6.40
N GLY A 326 -6.96 9.76 5.64
CA GLY A 326 -5.70 9.08 5.42
C GLY A 326 -4.70 9.88 4.58
N LYS A 327 -3.73 9.16 4.02
CA LYS A 327 -2.71 9.73 3.13
C LYS A 327 -3.38 10.46 1.96
N TRP A 328 -3.04 11.73 1.78
CA TRP A 328 -3.45 12.52 0.61
C TRP A 328 -2.50 12.26 -0.56
N TRP A 329 -2.97 12.46 -1.79
CA TRP A 329 -2.15 12.43 -2.99
C TRP A 329 -2.45 13.60 -3.91
N LEU A 330 -1.46 13.96 -4.73
CA LEU A 330 -1.57 15.04 -5.69
C LEU A 330 -1.97 14.47 -7.04
N SER A 331 -2.84 15.20 -7.73
CA SER A 331 -3.11 14.97 -9.14
C SER A 331 -3.11 16.26 -9.90
N VAL A 332 -2.68 16.17 -11.16
CA VAL A 332 -2.58 17.31 -12.07
C VAL A 332 -3.45 17.03 -13.27
N GLU A 333 -4.31 17.98 -13.61
CA GLU A 333 -5.04 17.99 -14.85
C GLU A 333 -4.35 18.96 -15.83
N SER A 334 -3.81 18.41 -16.92
CA SER A 334 -3.29 19.21 -18.02
C SER A 334 -4.08 18.92 -19.31
N THR A 335 -4.37 19.96 -20.09
CA THR A 335 -4.87 19.78 -21.45
C THR A 335 -3.68 19.79 -22.39
N ASN A 336 -3.45 18.68 -23.08
CA ASN A 336 -2.43 18.65 -24.11
C ASN A 336 -2.88 19.42 -25.36
N SER A 337 -1.95 19.64 -26.29
CA SER A 337 -2.19 20.42 -27.52
C SER A 337 -3.24 19.80 -28.47
N SER A 338 -3.68 18.57 -28.22
CA SER A 338 -4.79 17.89 -28.91
C SER A 338 -6.11 17.92 -28.16
N GLY A 339 -6.20 18.61 -27.01
CA GLY A 339 -7.42 18.76 -26.21
C GLY A 339 -7.78 17.53 -25.37
N HIS A 340 -6.86 16.57 -25.23
CA HIS A 340 -7.02 15.45 -24.29
C HIS A 340 -6.53 15.85 -22.89
N ILE A 341 -7.25 15.36 -21.89
CA ILE A 341 -6.94 15.56 -20.47
C ILE A 341 -6.00 14.43 -20.03
N ASP A 342 -4.79 14.80 -19.64
CA ASP A 342 -3.82 13.88 -19.03
C ASP A 342 -3.83 14.09 -17.51
N VAL A 343 -4.14 13.02 -16.76
CA VAL A 343 -4.12 13.02 -15.29
C VAL A 343 -2.88 12.27 -14.82
N ALA A 344 -1.89 13.02 -14.31
CA ALA A 344 -0.77 12.43 -13.60
C ALA A 344 -1.16 12.28 -12.12
N LEU A 345 -1.10 11.06 -11.59
CA LEU A 345 -1.33 10.76 -10.18
C LEU A 345 0.01 10.55 -9.49
N GLU A 346 0.32 11.40 -8.52
CA GLU A 346 1.48 11.23 -7.66
C GLU A 346 1.06 10.96 -6.22
N ARG A 347 1.27 9.72 -5.78
CA ARG A 347 0.91 9.27 -4.44
C ARG A 347 2.08 9.47 -3.49
N GLN A 348 2.14 10.66 -2.91
CA GLN A 348 3.13 11.00 -1.89
C GLN A 348 2.42 11.24 -0.56
N PRO A 349 2.66 10.45 0.49
CA PRO A 349 2.22 10.86 1.83
C PRO A 349 2.97 12.14 2.22
N MET A 350 2.33 13.03 2.97
CA MET A 350 2.99 14.23 3.48
C MET A 350 2.97 14.24 5.00
N ASP A 351 4.14 14.50 5.60
CA ASP A 351 4.25 14.77 7.04
C ASP A 351 4.06 16.28 7.32
N PHE A 352 3.09 16.60 8.18
CA PHE A 352 2.80 17.99 8.58
C PHE A 352 3.73 18.50 9.67
N LYS A 353 4.20 19.74 9.50
CA LYS A 353 4.73 20.54 10.61
C LYS A 353 3.58 21.14 11.42
N VAL A 354 3.70 21.10 12.74
CA VAL A 354 2.74 21.76 13.64
C VAL A 354 3.14 23.22 13.79
N GLY A 355 2.18 24.13 13.68
CA GLY A 355 2.38 25.57 13.78
C GLY A 355 2.22 26.28 12.44
N CYS A 356 0.99 26.32 11.93
CA CYS A 356 0.51 27.51 11.24
C CYS A 356 0.22 28.58 12.31
#